data_AF-A6TB47-F1
#
_entry.id   AF-A6TB47-F1
#
_cell.length_a   1.000
_cell.length_b   1.000
_cell.length_c   1.000
_cell.angle_alpha   90.00
_cell.angle_beta   90.00
_cell.angle_gamma   90.00
#
_symmetry.space_group_name_H-M   'P 1'
#
loop_
_entity.id
_entity.type
_entity.pdbx_description
1 polymer ?
#
loop_
_entity_poly.entity_id
_entity_poly.type
_entity_poly.pdbx_seq_one_letter_code
_entity_poly.pdbx_strand_id
1 'polypeptide(L)'
;MSRLVVVSNRIALPDDKKSSAGGLAVGILGALRAAGGLWFGWSGEIGDDQQPLKQVSRGNISWASFNLNERDHDEYYNQFSNAVLWPAFHYRLDLVSFQREAWEGYLRVNAMLADKLLPLIEPDDTLWIHDYHLLPFASELRKRGVNNRIGFFLHIPFPTPEIFNALPPHAELLEQLCDYDLLGFQTESDRTAFLDSIAMQTRLSDLGDKRYQAWGKAFSTEVYPIGIDPDEITRNAKGPLPPKLAQLKNELKNVKNIFSVERLDYSKGLPERFLAYETLLEKYPQHHGKIRYTQIAPTSRGDVQAYQDIRHQLETAAGRINGQFGQLGWTPLYYLNQHFDRKLLMKVFRYSDVGLVTPLRDGMNLVAKEYVAAQDPDNPGVLVLSQFAGAAQELTSALIVNPYDRDEVAAALDRALSMPLAERIARHSAMLDVIRENDIHNWQARFVEDLQHISPRSEESRLRGKIATFPKLA
;
A
#
# COMPACT_ATOMS: atom_id res chain seq x y z
N MET A 1 0.15 9.52 29.22
CA MET A 1 0.19 8.70 28.00
C MET A 1 1.53 8.94 27.34
N SER A 2 2.18 7.90 26.83
CA SER A 2 3.38 8.06 26.03
C SER A 2 3.07 8.83 24.75
N ARG A 3 4.03 9.63 24.27
CA ARG A 3 3.87 10.26 22.94
C ARG A 3 4.03 9.18 21.88
N LEU A 4 3.33 9.37 20.76
CA LEU A 4 3.51 8.55 19.58
C LEU A 4 4.54 9.21 18.66
N VAL A 5 5.61 8.48 18.33
CA VAL A 5 6.61 8.91 17.35
C VAL A 5 6.41 8.08 16.08
N VAL A 6 5.76 8.68 15.09
CA VAL A 6 5.58 8.04 13.78
C VAL A 6 6.75 8.38 12.88
N VAL A 7 7.34 7.36 12.26
CA VAL A 7 8.41 7.51 11.27
C VAL A 7 7.97 6.94 9.94
N SER A 8 8.13 7.71 8.87
CA SER A 8 7.77 7.28 7.52
C SER A 8 8.75 7.84 6.50
N ASN A 9 8.95 7.12 5.39
CA ASN A 9 9.82 7.58 4.31
C ASN A 9 9.46 8.99 3.81
N ARG A 10 8.18 9.38 3.77
CA ARG A 10 7.75 10.74 3.38
C ARG A 10 6.62 11.21 4.29
N ILE A 11 6.66 12.48 4.71
CA ILE A 11 5.63 13.07 5.57
C ILE A 11 4.68 13.99 4.81
N ALA A 12 3.47 14.17 5.34
CA ALA A 12 2.54 15.22 4.91
C ALA A 12 2.73 16.46 5.81
N LEU A 13 3.40 17.49 5.29
CA LEU A 13 3.60 18.74 6.01
C LEU A 13 2.25 19.48 6.16
N PRO A 14 2.01 20.14 7.31
CA PRO A 14 0.71 20.76 7.60
C PRO A 14 0.39 21.97 6.71
N ASP A 15 1.39 22.53 6.03
CA ASP A 15 1.26 23.66 5.08
C ASP A 15 1.26 23.24 3.61
N ASP A 16 1.47 21.96 3.31
CA ASP A 16 1.52 21.49 1.93
C ASP A 16 0.11 21.23 1.38
N LYS A 17 -0.45 22.23 0.71
CA LYS A 17 -1.73 22.12 -0.01
C LYS A 17 -1.67 21.15 -1.20
N LYS A 18 -0.47 20.80 -1.70
CA LYS A 18 -0.31 19.89 -2.86
C LYS A 18 -0.45 18.43 -2.46
N SER A 19 -0.18 18.08 -1.20
CA SER A 19 -0.47 16.74 -0.69
C SER A 19 -1.94 16.67 -0.28
N SER A 20 -2.84 16.22 -1.17
CA SER A 20 -4.04 15.58 -0.65
C SER A 20 -3.56 14.42 0.22
N ALA A 21 -3.79 14.48 1.54
CA ALA A 21 -3.36 13.40 2.44
C ALA A 21 -3.89 12.07 1.88
N GLY A 22 -2.99 11.21 1.39
CA GLY A 22 -3.36 9.85 1.01
C GLY A 22 -3.91 9.11 2.23
N GLY A 23 -4.59 7.98 2.02
CA GLY A 23 -5.23 7.22 3.12
C GLY A 23 -4.31 6.97 4.32
N LEU A 24 -3.02 6.67 4.07
CA LEU A 24 -2.01 6.51 5.12
C LEU A 24 -1.81 7.78 5.96
N ALA A 25 -1.70 8.95 5.33
CA ALA A 25 -1.50 10.21 6.05
C ALA A 25 -2.72 10.56 6.92
N VAL A 26 -3.94 10.22 6.49
CA VAL A 26 -5.15 10.37 7.30
C VAL A 26 -5.08 9.50 8.55
N GLY A 27 -4.70 8.24 8.40
CA GLY A 27 -4.48 7.32 9.53
C GLY A 27 -3.39 7.84 10.48
N ILE A 28 -2.18 8.08 9.99
CA ILE A 28 -1.08 8.58 10.85
C ILE A 28 -1.49 9.85 11.63
N LEU A 29 -2.13 10.82 10.97
CA LEU A 29 -2.61 12.03 11.63
C LEU A 29 -3.74 11.76 12.63
N GLY A 30 -4.58 10.76 12.40
CA GLY A 30 -5.58 10.30 13.36
C GLY A 30 -4.92 9.82 14.65
N ALA A 31 -3.94 8.92 14.53
CA ALA A 31 -3.22 8.34 15.65
C ALA A 31 -2.43 9.40 16.44
N LEU A 32 -1.71 10.26 15.73
CA LEU A 32 -0.97 11.38 16.32
C LEU A 32 -1.88 12.39 17.01
N ARG A 33 -3.08 12.67 16.48
CA ARG A 33 -4.03 13.57 17.16
C ARG A 33 -4.51 12.98 18.48
N ALA A 34 -4.75 11.67 18.53
CA ALA A 34 -5.23 10.99 19.73
C ALA A 34 -4.16 10.91 20.82
N ALA A 35 -2.92 10.55 20.48
CA ALA A 35 -1.83 10.38 21.43
C ALA A 35 -1.03 11.67 21.72
N GLY A 36 -1.02 12.61 20.76
CA GLY A 36 0.04 13.61 20.65
C GLY A 36 1.37 12.99 20.22
N GLY A 37 2.30 13.82 19.75
CA GLY A 37 3.68 13.39 19.51
C GLY A 37 4.31 13.94 18.24
N LEU A 38 5.09 13.10 17.57
CA LEU A 38 6.03 13.48 16.53
C LEU A 38 5.80 12.69 15.24
N TRP A 39 5.74 13.38 14.11
CA TRP A 39 5.87 12.76 12.79
C TRP A 39 7.24 13.10 12.18
N PHE A 40 8.11 12.10 12.07
CA PHE A 40 9.44 12.22 11.52
C PHE A 40 9.53 11.57 10.12
N GLY A 41 10.19 12.22 9.16
CA GLY A 41 10.39 11.66 7.82
C GLY A 41 10.87 12.65 6.78
N TRP A 42 11.06 12.18 5.54
CA TRP A 42 11.58 13.02 4.45
C TRP A 42 10.56 14.08 4.05
N SER A 43 11.05 15.30 3.79
CA SER A 43 10.27 16.41 3.24
C SER A 43 9.74 16.13 1.82
N GLY A 44 10.40 15.25 1.07
CA GLY A 44 10.21 15.08 -0.37
C GLY A 44 11.16 15.95 -1.21
N GLU A 45 12.10 16.66 -0.58
CA GLU A 45 13.06 17.54 -1.26
C GLU A 45 14.47 16.94 -1.25
N ILE A 46 15.17 17.09 -2.38
CA ILE A 46 16.61 16.84 -2.47
C ILE A 46 17.35 18.11 -2.04
N GLY A 47 18.29 17.99 -1.12
CA GLY A 47 19.03 19.11 -0.58
C GLY A 47 20.16 18.68 0.34
N ASP A 48 20.75 19.63 1.06
CA ASP A 48 21.81 19.35 2.02
C ASP A 48 21.24 18.56 3.23
N ASP A 49 21.68 17.31 3.36
CA ASP A 49 21.29 16.41 4.44
C ASP A 49 22.01 16.71 5.76
N GLN A 50 23.04 17.58 5.76
CA GLN A 50 23.71 18.04 6.97
C GLN A 50 22.94 19.14 7.70
N GLN A 51 21.91 19.72 7.07
CA GLN A 51 21.07 20.72 7.73
C GLN A 51 20.35 20.13 8.96
N PRO A 52 20.13 20.96 10.00
CA PRO A 52 19.27 20.59 11.11
C PRO A 52 17.86 20.23 10.63
N LEU A 53 17.18 19.36 11.38
CA LEU A 53 15.79 18.99 11.10
C LEU A 53 14.91 20.25 11.11
N LYS A 54 14.10 20.41 10.06
CA LYS A 54 13.05 21.43 10.04
C LYS A 54 11.88 20.95 10.88
N GLN A 55 11.62 21.66 11.97
CA GLN A 55 10.54 21.34 12.91
C GLN A 55 9.39 22.34 12.82
N VAL A 56 8.15 21.84 12.80
CA VAL A 56 6.92 22.63 12.83
C VAL A 56 5.94 21.96 13.78
N SER A 57 5.25 22.71 14.62
CA SER A 57 4.23 22.15 15.53
C SER A 57 2.86 22.78 15.29
N ARG A 58 1.80 21.96 15.37
CA ARG A 58 0.40 22.38 15.36
C ARG A 58 -0.40 21.56 16.35
N GLY A 59 -1.04 22.23 17.31
CA GLY A 59 -1.74 21.53 18.39
C GLY A 59 -0.76 20.66 19.18
N ASN A 60 -1.11 19.39 19.38
CA ASN A 60 -0.31 18.39 20.09
C ASN A 60 0.62 17.57 19.17
N ILE A 61 0.80 17.97 17.91
CA ILE A 61 1.63 17.26 16.93
C ILE A 61 2.80 18.15 16.52
N SER A 62 3.98 17.57 16.48
CA SER A 62 5.18 18.14 15.86
C SER A 62 5.56 17.32 14.63
N TRP A 63 6.06 18.00 13.60
CA TRP A 63 6.64 17.40 12.41
C TRP A 63 8.13 17.71 12.43
N ALA A 64 8.97 16.72 12.19
CA ALA A 64 10.41 16.90 12.00
C ALA A 64 10.81 16.31 10.65
N SER A 65 11.27 17.18 9.75
CA SER A 65 11.62 16.80 8.38
C SER A 65 13.11 16.92 8.10
N PHE A 66 13.60 16.00 7.28
CA PHE A 66 14.94 16.02 6.71
C PHE A 66 14.87 16.08 5.18
N ASN A 67 15.99 16.46 4.56
CA ASN A 67 16.22 16.35 3.13
C ASN A 67 17.21 15.20 2.87
N LEU A 68 17.15 14.62 1.68
CA LEU A 68 18.16 13.67 1.21
C LEU A 68 19.09 14.41 0.26
N ASN A 69 20.40 14.16 0.33
CA ASN A 69 21.30 14.58 -0.74
C ASN A 69 21.04 13.73 -2.00
N GLU A 70 21.57 14.15 -3.15
CA GLU A 70 21.30 13.49 -4.43
C GLU A 70 21.76 12.03 -4.45
N ARG A 71 22.93 11.74 -3.86
CA ARG A 71 23.48 10.39 -3.77
C ARG A 71 22.61 9.46 -2.94
N ASP A 72 22.20 9.90 -1.75
CA ASP A 72 21.34 9.14 -0.85
C ASP A 72 19.95 8.97 -1.43
N HIS A 73 19.39 10.01 -2.06
CA HIS A 73 18.13 9.88 -2.80
C HIS A 73 18.23 8.78 -3.87
N ASP A 74 19.33 8.71 -4.62
CA ASP A 74 19.49 7.68 -5.64
C ASP A 74 19.70 6.28 -5.05
N GLU A 75 20.71 6.08 -4.19
CA GLU A 75 21.06 4.76 -3.64
C GLU A 75 19.94 4.18 -2.74
N TYR A 76 19.39 4.98 -1.82
CA TYR A 76 18.37 4.52 -0.86
C TYR A 76 16.96 4.47 -1.47
N TYR A 77 16.51 5.56 -2.11
CA TYR A 77 15.12 5.65 -2.58
C TYR A 77 14.97 5.01 -3.96
N ASN A 78 15.70 5.47 -4.99
CA ASN A 78 15.50 4.98 -6.35
C ASN A 78 15.98 3.53 -6.54
N GLN A 79 17.18 3.21 -6.06
CA GLN A 79 17.83 1.94 -6.35
C GLN A 79 17.39 0.84 -5.37
N PHE A 80 17.78 0.89 -4.09
CA PHE A 80 17.50 -0.26 -3.22
C PHE A 80 16.01 -0.38 -2.85
N SER A 81 15.38 0.70 -2.41
CA SER A 81 13.95 0.65 -2.07
C SER A 81 13.11 0.33 -3.31
N ASN A 82 13.31 1.06 -4.41
CA ASN A 82 12.38 1.05 -5.53
C ASN A 82 12.74 0.14 -6.71
N ALA A 83 14.02 -0.23 -6.87
CA ALA A 83 14.48 -1.16 -7.91
C ALA A 83 14.88 -2.54 -7.35
N VAL A 84 14.90 -2.73 -6.02
CA VAL A 84 15.14 -4.04 -5.39
C VAL A 84 13.95 -4.49 -4.54
N LEU A 85 13.65 -3.77 -3.45
CA LEU A 85 12.61 -4.19 -2.50
C LEU A 85 11.21 -4.14 -3.13
N TRP A 86 10.83 -3.03 -3.75
CA TRP A 86 9.51 -2.88 -4.37
C TRP A 86 9.19 -4.01 -5.38
N PRO A 87 10.05 -4.32 -6.39
CA PRO A 87 9.80 -5.45 -7.28
C PRO A 87 9.77 -6.80 -6.55
N ALA A 88 10.73 -7.08 -5.67
CA ALA A 88 10.77 -8.37 -4.97
C ALA A 88 9.52 -8.62 -4.11
N PHE A 89 9.08 -7.61 -3.36
CA PHE A 89 7.90 -7.70 -2.49
C PHE A 89 6.59 -7.80 -3.29
N HIS A 90 6.60 -7.35 -4.55
CA HIS A 90 5.50 -7.54 -5.51
C HIS A 90 5.73 -8.72 -6.46
N TYR A 91 6.61 -9.67 -6.11
CA TYR A 91 6.85 -10.94 -6.83
C TYR A 91 7.36 -10.75 -8.27
N ARG A 92 8.07 -9.64 -8.54
CA ARG A 92 8.69 -9.31 -9.82
C ARG A 92 10.21 -9.37 -9.73
N LEU A 93 10.73 -10.56 -9.41
CA LEU A 93 12.17 -10.81 -9.36
C LEU A 93 12.87 -10.52 -10.69
N ASP A 94 12.16 -10.69 -11.80
CA ASP A 94 12.63 -10.35 -13.15
C ASP A 94 12.95 -8.85 -13.32
N LEU A 95 12.41 -7.99 -12.45
CA LEU A 95 12.67 -6.55 -12.44
C LEU A 95 13.63 -6.10 -11.33
N VAL A 96 14.14 -7.03 -10.51
CA VAL A 96 15.07 -6.69 -9.42
C VAL A 96 16.44 -6.33 -9.99
N SER A 97 16.90 -5.12 -9.70
CA SER A 97 18.21 -4.60 -10.11
C SER A 97 19.08 -4.32 -8.88
N PHE A 98 19.73 -5.35 -8.35
CA PHE A 98 20.58 -5.23 -7.17
C PHE A 98 21.97 -4.67 -7.50
N GLN A 99 22.41 -3.68 -6.72
CA GLN A 99 23.77 -3.16 -6.68
C GLN A 99 24.23 -3.08 -5.22
N ARG A 100 25.52 -3.36 -4.96
CA ARG A 100 26.07 -3.39 -3.60
C ARG A 100 26.04 -2.00 -2.97
N GLU A 101 26.35 -0.99 -3.76
CA GLU A 101 26.37 0.42 -3.41
C GLU A 101 24.98 0.90 -2.97
N ALA A 102 23.92 0.44 -3.65
CA ALA A 102 22.55 0.73 -3.28
C ALA A 102 22.19 0.16 -1.89
N TRP A 103 22.64 -1.06 -1.59
CA TRP A 103 22.48 -1.66 -0.26
C TRP A 103 23.21 -0.86 0.83
N GLU A 104 24.46 -0.47 0.56
CA GLU A 104 25.24 0.35 1.49
C GLU A 104 24.61 1.72 1.71
N GLY A 105 24.10 2.37 0.65
CA GLY A 105 23.32 3.60 0.74
C GLY A 105 22.05 3.43 1.54
N TYR A 106 21.36 2.30 1.38
CA TYR A 106 20.15 2.03 2.13
C TYR A 106 20.38 1.90 3.64
N LEU A 107 21.45 1.20 4.04
CA LEU A 107 21.88 1.12 5.44
C LEU A 107 22.37 2.47 5.97
N ARG A 108 23.18 3.20 5.19
CA ARG A 108 23.72 4.51 5.56
C ARG A 108 22.61 5.52 5.85
N VAL A 109 21.60 5.60 5.00
CA VAL A 109 20.44 6.49 5.22
C VAL A 109 19.69 6.08 6.48
N ASN A 110 19.38 4.80 6.68
CA ASN A 110 18.71 4.35 7.90
C ASN A 110 19.50 4.69 9.18
N ALA A 111 20.83 4.54 9.15
CA ALA A 111 21.71 4.92 10.26
C ALA A 111 21.67 6.43 10.52
N MET A 112 21.81 7.26 9.46
CA MET A 112 21.75 8.72 9.54
C MET A 112 20.40 9.20 10.09
N LEU A 113 19.29 8.58 9.65
CA LEU A 113 17.96 8.90 10.15
C LEU A 113 17.80 8.54 11.64
N ALA A 114 18.38 7.43 12.09
CA ALA A 114 18.39 7.06 13.49
C ALA A 114 19.18 8.09 14.33
N ASP A 115 20.31 8.57 13.83
CA ASP A 115 21.10 9.63 14.48
C ASP A 115 20.33 10.96 14.58
N LYS A 116 19.60 11.33 13.53
CA LYS A 116 18.77 12.55 13.53
C LYS A 116 17.55 12.45 14.45
N LEU A 117 16.93 11.27 14.57
CA LEU A 117 15.75 11.07 15.41
C LEU A 117 16.12 10.94 16.89
N LEU A 118 17.27 10.35 17.22
CA LEU A 118 17.69 10.05 18.59
C LEU A 118 17.51 11.21 19.60
N PRO A 119 17.89 12.47 19.29
CA PRO A 119 17.73 13.60 20.22
C PRO A 119 16.27 14.01 20.47
N LEU A 120 15.32 13.52 19.68
CA LEU A 120 13.89 13.84 19.78
C LEU A 120 13.09 12.77 20.53
N ILE A 121 13.68 11.59 20.79
CA ILE A 121 13.05 10.46 21.46
C ILE A 121 13.08 10.69 22.98
N GLU A 122 11.92 10.56 23.62
CA GLU A 122 11.78 10.51 25.08
C GLU A 122 11.73 9.06 25.57
N PRO A 123 12.16 8.75 26.81
CA PRO A 123 12.28 7.37 27.31
C PRO A 123 10.99 6.53 27.23
N ASP A 124 9.83 7.16 27.39
CA ASP A 124 8.54 6.48 27.40
C ASP A 124 7.83 6.47 26.03
N ASP A 125 8.41 7.09 24.99
CA ASP A 125 7.79 7.16 23.66
C ASP A 125 7.49 5.77 23.07
N THR A 126 6.40 5.70 22.32
CA THR A 126 6.08 4.57 21.46
C THR A 126 6.42 4.92 20.03
N LEU A 127 7.30 4.15 19.38
CA LEU A 127 7.73 4.40 18.01
C LEU A 127 6.96 3.51 17.03
N TRP A 128 6.36 4.12 16.01
CA TRP A 128 5.65 3.41 14.95
C TRP A 128 6.27 3.72 13.58
N ILE A 129 6.96 2.72 13.03
CA ILE A 129 7.77 2.85 11.83
C ILE A 129 7.01 2.29 10.63
N HIS A 130 6.96 3.03 9.53
CA HIS A 130 6.19 2.66 8.35
C HIS A 130 7.05 2.34 7.14
N ASP A 131 6.76 1.14 6.62
CA ASP A 131 7.04 0.64 5.29
C ASP A 131 8.49 0.24 4.96
N TYR A 132 8.62 -0.46 3.83
CA TYR A 132 9.83 -1.14 3.37
C TYR A 132 11.08 -0.27 3.19
N HIS A 133 10.98 1.05 3.29
CA HIS A 133 12.15 1.92 3.26
C HIS A 133 12.93 1.89 4.59
N LEU A 134 12.31 1.37 5.65
CA LEU A 134 12.81 1.46 7.02
C LEU A 134 12.92 0.06 7.67
N LEU A 135 13.06 -1.01 6.87
CA LEU A 135 13.23 -2.38 7.39
C LEU A 135 14.35 -2.49 8.45
N PRO A 136 15.52 -1.83 8.33
CA PRO A 136 16.59 -1.96 9.32
C PRO A 136 16.53 -0.91 10.43
N PHE A 137 15.54 -0.02 10.43
CA PHE A 137 15.54 1.18 11.25
C PHE A 137 15.51 0.89 12.76
N ALA A 138 14.73 -0.10 13.20
CA ALA A 138 14.78 -0.54 14.60
C ALA A 138 16.17 -1.02 15.00
N SER A 139 16.86 -1.78 14.14
CA SER A 139 18.22 -2.25 14.42
C SER A 139 19.19 -1.08 14.61
N GLU A 140 19.09 -0.05 13.78
CA GLU A 140 19.88 1.18 13.92
C GLU A 140 19.60 1.92 15.23
N LEU A 141 18.34 2.02 15.65
CA LEU A 141 17.98 2.61 16.95
C LEU A 141 18.48 1.75 18.12
N ARG A 142 18.37 0.42 18.03
CA ARG A 142 18.90 -0.50 19.06
C ARG A 142 20.41 -0.36 19.22
N LYS A 143 21.18 -0.25 18.13
CA LYS A 143 22.64 0.01 18.20
C LYS A 143 22.98 1.27 19.01
N ARG A 144 22.10 2.27 19.03
CA ARG A 144 22.25 3.57 19.71
C ARG A 144 21.71 3.63 21.13
N GLY A 145 21.26 2.51 21.70
CA GLY A 145 20.78 2.50 23.09
C GLY A 145 19.26 2.66 23.24
N VAL A 146 18.51 2.84 22.15
CA VAL A 146 17.06 3.05 22.23
C VAL A 146 16.37 1.75 22.68
N ASN A 147 15.63 1.85 23.78
CA ASN A 147 14.96 0.73 24.46
C ASN A 147 13.43 0.84 24.42
N ASN A 148 12.91 1.92 23.84
CA ASN A 148 11.49 2.17 23.60
C ASN A 148 10.81 0.99 22.88
N ARG A 149 9.47 0.96 22.96
CA ARG A 149 8.63 0.08 22.14
C ARG A 149 8.72 0.55 20.69
N ILE A 150 9.11 -0.34 19.77
CA ILE A 150 9.21 -0.03 18.35
C ILE A 150 8.35 -1.01 17.56
N GLY A 151 7.25 -0.52 16.99
CA GLY A 151 6.43 -1.26 16.05
C GLY A 151 6.77 -0.93 14.61
N PHE A 152 6.62 -1.90 13.72
CA PHE A 152 6.73 -1.76 12.28
C PHE A 152 5.41 -2.13 11.62
N PHE A 153 4.98 -1.37 10.61
CA PHE A 153 3.87 -1.77 9.75
C PHE A 153 4.29 -1.77 8.28
N LEU A 154 4.20 -2.94 7.65
CA LEU A 154 4.49 -3.12 6.23
C LEU A 154 3.21 -2.89 5.41
N HIS A 155 3.23 -1.90 4.51
CA HIS A 155 2.04 -1.55 3.72
C HIS A 155 1.88 -2.39 2.46
N ILE A 156 3.00 -2.89 1.94
CA ILE A 156 3.09 -3.72 0.73
C ILE A 156 3.04 -5.22 1.10
N PRO A 157 2.89 -6.15 0.12
CA PRO A 157 2.94 -7.58 0.42
C PRO A 157 4.28 -7.99 1.02
N PHE A 158 4.32 -9.09 1.76
CA PHE A 158 5.57 -9.76 2.11
C PHE A 158 5.76 -10.97 1.18
N PRO A 159 6.91 -11.12 0.50
CA PRO A 159 7.10 -12.20 -0.46
C PRO A 159 7.35 -13.55 0.22
N THR A 160 7.07 -14.67 -0.48
CA THR A 160 7.37 -16.01 0.05
C THR A 160 8.88 -16.20 0.21
N PRO A 161 9.34 -17.17 1.02
CA PRO A 161 10.76 -17.39 1.25
C PRO A 161 11.57 -17.59 -0.04
N GLU A 162 11.02 -18.27 -1.05
CA GLU A 162 11.70 -18.49 -2.34
C GLU A 162 12.02 -17.18 -3.06
N ILE A 163 11.14 -16.18 -2.91
CA ILE A 163 11.31 -14.87 -3.51
C ILE A 163 12.19 -13.99 -2.62
N PHE A 164 11.93 -13.96 -1.31
CA PHE A 164 12.68 -13.14 -0.37
C PHE A 164 14.17 -13.53 -0.33
N ASN A 165 14.48 -14.82 -0.34
CA ASN A 165 15.85 -15.33 -0.28
C ASN A 165 16.67 -15.02 -1.55
N ALA A 166 16.01 -14.67 -2.67
CA ALA A 166 16.71 -14.21 -3.86
C ALA A 166 17.37 -12.82 -3.68
N LEU A 167 16.94 -12.05 -2.68
CA LEU A 167 17.60 -10.79 -2.31
C LEU A 167 18.98 -11.10 -1.70
N PRO A 168 20.10 -10.57 -2.24
CA PRO A 168 21.41 -10.86 -1.68
C PRO A 168 21.58 -10.56 -0.17
N PRO A 169 20.98 -9.49 0.42
CA PRO A 169 21.04 -9.23 1.86
C PRO A 169 19.86 -9.83 2.65
N HIS A 170 19.15 -10.85 2.15
CA HIS A 170 17.94 -11.39 2.79
C HIS A 170 18.14 -11.76 4.27
N ALA A 171 19.20 -12.50 4.61
CA ALA A 171 19.44 -12.95 5.97
C ALA A 171 19.67 -11.77 6.94
N GLU A 172 20.39 -10.74 6.49
CA GLU A 172 20.64 -9.53 7.27
C GLU A 172 19.35 -8.73 7.49
N LEU A 173 18.52 -8.56 6.44
CA LEU A 173 17.23 -7.89 6.55
C LEU A 173 16.28 -8.60 7.52
N LEU A 174 16.20 -9.93 7.48
CA LEU A 174 15.34 -10.71 8.38
C LEU A 174 15.81 -10.60 9.84
N GLU A 175 17.12 -10.67 10.07
CA GLU A 175 17.69 -10.49 11.40
C GLU A 175 17.42 -9.07 11.94
N GLN A 176 17.53 -8.04 11.10
CA GLN A 176 17.25 -6.66 11.45
C GLN A 176 15.76 -6.42 11.72
N LEU A 177 14.86 -7.07 10.99
CA LEU A 177 13.41 -6.99 11.23
C LEU A 177 13.03 -7.55 12.62
N CYS A 178 13.78 -8.51 13.15
CA CYS A 178 13.58 -9.01 14.52
C CYS A 178 13.97 -8.02 15.63
N ASP A 179 14.52 -6.84 15.29
CA ASP A 179 14.76 -5.76 16.27
C ASP A 179 13.51 -4.91 16.57
N TYR A 180 12.46 -5.05 15.75
CA TYR A 180 11.12 -4.55 16.07
C TYR A 180 10.48 -5.40 17.16
N ASP A 181 9.66 -4.76 18.00
CA ASP A 181 8.93 -5.47 19.06
C ASP A 181 7.56 -5.96 18.56
N LEU A 182 6.93 -5.25 17.60
CA LEU A 182 5.71 -5.65 16.91
C LEU A 182 5.85 -5.45 15.41
N LEU A 183 5.62 -6.49 14.61
CA LEU A 183 5.53 -6.38 13.15
C LEU A 183 4.09 -6.61 12.69
N GLY A 184 3.50 -5.58 12.08
CA GLY A 184 2.17 -5.62 11.50
C GLY A 184 2.21 -5.86 9.99
N PHE A 185 1.32 -6.73 9.53
CA PHE A 185 1.15 -7.10 8.13
C PHE A 185 -0.29 -6.85 7.67
N GLN A 186 -0.50 -6.80 6.36
CA GLN A 186 -1.84 -6.62 5.79
C GLN A 186 -2.66 -7.90 5.79
N THR A 187 -2.02 -9.06 5.60
CA THR A 187 -2.67 -10.35 5.45
C THR A 187 -2.00 -11.46 6.26
N GLU A 188 -2.77 -12.52 6.54
CA GLU A 188 -2.27 -13.76 7.16
C GLU A 188 -1.15 -14.40 6.34
N SER A 189 -1.27 -14.36 5.02
CA SER A 189 -0.31 -14.93 4.09
C SER A 189 1.03 -14.19 4.13
N ASP A 190 1.00 -12.86 4.19
CA ASP A 190 2.22 -12.05 4.32
C ASP A 190 2.91 -12.31 5.67
N ARG A 191 2.14 -12.39 6.77
CA ARG A 191 2.70 -12.68 8.09
C ARG A 191 3.34 -14.07 8.15
N THR A 192 2.66 -15.08 7.62
CA THR A 192 3.18 -16.45 7.57
C THR A 192 4.43 -16.53 6.70
N ALA A 193 4.43 -15.90 5.52
CA ALA A 193 5.60 -15.86 4.64
C ALA A 193 6.83 -15.23 5.31
N PHE A 194 6.64 -14.21 6.15
CA PHE A 194 7.71 -13.62 6.97
C PHE A 194 8.26 -14.62 8.00
N LEU A 195 7.39 -15.29 8.75
CA LEU A 195 7.80 -16.29 9.74
C LEU A 195 8.52 -17.47 9.08
N ASP A 196 8.04 -17.95 7.94
CA ASP A 196 8.67 -19.02 7.16
C ASP A 196 10.06 -18.59 6.66
N SER A 197 10.19 -17.33 6.21
CA SER A 197 11.47 -16.78 5.76
C SER A 197 12.49 -16.75 6.90
N ILE A 198 12.06 -16.42 8.12
CA ILE A 198 12.93 -16.50 9.30
C ILE A 198 13.30 -17.95 9.62
N ALA A 199 12.33 -18.86 9.62
CA ALA A 199 12.53 -20.26 9.97
C ALA A 199 13.51 -20.98 9.03
N MET A 200 13.65 -20.51 7.78
CA MET A 200 14.67 -21.00 6.85
C MET A 200 16.09 -20.54 7.18
N GLN A 201 16.26 -19.42 7.89
CA GLN A 201 17.57 -18.81 8.17
C GLN A 201 18.10 -19.14 9.57
N THR A 202 17.19 -19.40 10.52
CA THR A 202 17.53 -19.67 11.91
C THR A 202 16.42 -20.46 12.60
N ARG A 203 16.71 -20.97 13.80
CA ARG A 203 15.67 -21.49 14.69
C ARG A 203 14.68 -20.37 15.07
N LEU A 204 13.43 -20.55 14.71
CA LEU A 204 12.28 -19.75 15.16
C LEU A 204 11.57 -20.49 16.30
N SER A 205 11.44 -19.86 17.46
CA SER A 205 10.69 -20.42 18.60
C SER A 205 9.36 -19.69 18.75
N ASP A 206 8.26 -20.44 18.81
CA ASP A 206 6.93 -19.92 19.12
C ASP A 206 6.77 -19.83 20.65
N LEU A 207 6.46 -18.64 21.16
CA LEU A 207 6.28 -18.35 22.58
C LEU A 207 4.79 -18.23 22.98
N GLY A 208 3.86 -18.52 22.05
CA GLY A 208 2.42 -18.33 22.21
C GLY A 208 1.96 -16.90 21.93
N ASP A 209 0.67 -16.73 21.65
CA ASP A 209 0.00 -15.44 21.38
C ASP A 209 0.69 -14.61 20.28
N LYS A 210 1.12 -15.26 19.20
CA LYS A 210 1.85 -14.66 18.06
C LYS A 210 3.14 -13.94 18.47
N ARG A 211 3.77 -14.38 19.57
CA ARG A 211 5.11 -13.97 19.99
C ARG A 211 6.13 -15.02 19.61
N TYR A 212 7.27 -14.56 19.11
CA TYR A 212 8.32 -15.41 18.57
C TYR A 212 9.69 -15.00 19.08
N GLN A 213 10.65 -15.91 18.98
CA GLN A 213 12.06 -15.63 19.23
C GLN A 213 12.94 -16.20 18.11
N ALA A 214 13.79 -15.34 17.53
CA ALA A 214 14.80 -15.69 16.52
C ALA A 214 16.05 -14.82 16.73
N TRP A 215 17.25 -15.35 16.46
CA TRP A 215 18.53 -14.66 16.73
C TRP A 215 18.67 -14.10 18.16
N GLY A 216 18.02 -14.75 19.14
CA GLY A 216 17.97 -14.27 20.53
C GLY A 216 17.07 -13.06 20.77
N LYS A 217 16.41 -12.53 19.73
CA LYS A 217 15.50 -11.38 19.78
C LYS A 217 14.06 -11.87 19.88
N ALA A 218 13.28 -11.25 20.76
CA ALA A 218 11.85 -11.52 20.89
C ALA A 218 11.04 -10.44 20.17
N PHE A 219 10.00 -10.85 19.46
CA PHE A 219 9.12 -9.96 18.70
C PHE A 219 7.71 -10.58 18.60
N SER A 220 6.72 -9.73 18.40
CA SER A 220 5.34 -10.12 18.11
C SER A 220 5.02 -9.87 16.65
N THR A 221 4.08 -10.62 16.08
CA THR A 221 3.54 -10.35 14.74
C THR A 221 2.02 -10.37 14.74
N GLU A 222 1.39 -9.53 13.95
CA GLU A 222 -0.07 -9.52 13.82
C GLU A 222 -0.52 -8.95 12.46
N VAL A 223 -1.76 -9.23 12.07
CA VAL A 223 -2.41 -8.78 10.86
C VAL A 223 -3.33 -7.61 11.19
N TYR A 224 -3.05 -6.45 10.59
CA TYR A 224 -3.85 -5.24 10.71
C TYR A 224 -4.21 -4.75 9.31
N PRO A 225 -5.29 -5.26 8.70
CA PRO A 225 -5.73 -4.81 7.39
C PRO A 225 -5.99 -3.30 7.42
N ILE A 226 -5.23 -2.52 6.64
CA ILE A 226 -5.42 -1.07 6.65
C ILE A 226 -6.78 -0.69 6.06
N GLY A 227 -7.52 0.14 6.79
CA GLY A 227 -8.83 0.64 6.41
C GLY A 227 -8.81 1.96 5.64
N ILE A 228 -10.01 2.50 5.41
CA ILE A 228 -10.26 3.84 4.88
C ILE A 228 -11.15 4.62 5.87
N ASP A 229 -11.41 5.90 5.62
CA ASP A 229 -12.51 6.63 6.27
C ASP A 229 -13.76 6.55 5.35
N PRO A 230 -14.67 5.59 5.58
CA PRO A 230 -15.82 5.39 4.69
C PRO A 230 -16.80 6.58 4.72
N ASP A 231 -16.88 7.32 5.83
CA ASP A 231 -17.81 8.43 5.98
C ASP A 231 -17.30 9.69 5.26
N GLU A 232 -15.99 9.97 5.32
CA GLU A 232 -15.38 11.01 4.49
C GLU A 232 -15.53 10.72 3.01
N ILE A 233 -15.30 9.46 2.60
CA ILE A 233 -15.46 9.03 1.21
C ILE A 233 -16.92 9.16 0.76
N THR A 234 -17.86 8.69 1.57
CA THR A 234 -19.30 8.82 1.29
C THR A 234 -19.70 10.29 1.12
N ARG A 235 -19.20 11.18 1.99
CA ARG A 235 -19.46 12.63 1.88
C ARG A 235 -18.85 13.23 0.61
N ASN A 236 -17.62 12.87 0.27
CA ASN A 236 -16.94 13.36 -0.93
C ASN A 236 -17.60 12.84 -2.24
N ALA A 237 -18.13 11.62 -2.20
CA ALA A 237 -18.82 10.98 -3.32
C ALA A 237 -20.21 11.59 -3.58
N LYS A 238 -20.89 12.09 -2.54
CA LYS A 238 -22.22 12.72 -2.63
C LYS A 238 -22.20 14.05 -3.42
N GLY A 239 -23.39 14.46 -3.86
CA GLY A 239 -23.62 15.71 -4.59
C GLY A 239 -23.33 15.61 -6.09
N PRO A 240 -23.64 16.67 -6.86
CA PRO A 240 -23.60 16.62 -8.32
C PRO A 240 -22.16 16.42 -8.85
N LEU A 241 -22.07 15.81 -10.03
CA LEU A 241 -20.86 15.84 -10.85
C LEU A 241 -20.54 17.29 -11.26
N PRO A 242 -19.27 17.65 -11.45
CA PRO A 242 -18.91 18.89 -12.13
C PRO A 242 -19.60 18.99 -13.50
N PRO A 243 -19.94 20.20 -13.97
CA PRO A 243 -20.76 20.39 -15.18
C PRO A 243 -20.30 19.57 -16.40
N LYS A 244 -19.00 19.50 -16.67
CA LYS A 244 -18.44 18.71 -17.79
C LYS A 244 -18.69 17.20 -17.65
N LEU A 245 -18.56 16.65 -16.44
CA LEU A 245 -18.82 15.23 -16.20
C LEU A 245 -20.32 14.94 -16.16
N ALA A 246 -21.12 15.88 -15.65
CA ALA A 246 -22.58 15.77 -15.70
C ALA A 246 -23.09 15.77 -17.15
N GLN A 247 -22.53 16.64 -18.00
CA GLN A 247 -22.82 16.67 -19.43
C GLN A 247 -22.42 15.34 -20.09
N LEU A 248 -21.19 14.87 -19.86
CA LEU A 248 -20.71 13.59 -20.39
C LEU A 248 -21.61 12.42 -19.96
N LYS A 249 -22.02 12.38 -18.68
CA LYS A 249 -22.98 11.39 -18.19
C LYS A 249 -24.32 11.46 -18.95
N ASN A 250 -24.82 12.66 -19.19
CA ASN A 250 -26.07 12.87 -19.91
C ASN A 250 -25.97 12.49 -21.40
N GLU A 251 -24.81 12.64 -22.02
CA GLU A 251 -24.54 12.20 -23.40
C GLU A 251 -24.44 10.67 -23.48
N LEU A 252 -23.89 10.03 -22.44
CA LEU A 252 -23.71 8.58 -22.38
C LEU A 252 -24.98 7.79 -22.01
N LYS A 253 -26.06 8.44 -21.54
CA LYS A 253 -27.37 7.91 -21.07
C LYS A 253 -27.43 6.44 -20.61
N ASN A 254 -27.29 5.49 -21.52
CA ASN A 254 -27.48 4.05 -21.30
C ASN A 254 -26.18 3.24 -21.33
N VAL A 255 -25.02 3.90 -21.39
CA VAL A 255 -23.71 3.24 -21.38
C VAL A 255 -23.27 2.99 -19.94
N LYS A 256 -23.07 1.72 -19.59
CA LYS A 256 -22.53 1.31 -18.29
C LYS A 256 -21.02 1.59 -18.22
N ASN A 257 -20.56 2.06 -17.08
CA ASN A 257 -19.17 2.46 -16.89
C ASN A 257 -18.40 1.46 -16.02
N ILE A 258 -17.38 0.83 -16.62
CA ILE A 258 -16.32 0.13 -15.90
C ILE A 258 -15.24 1.16 -15.59
N PHE A 259 -14.78 1.20 -14.35
CA PHE A 259 -13.84 2.22 -13.89
C PHE A 259 -12.72 1.63 -13.04
N SER A 260 -11.51 2.08 -13.31
CA SER A 260 -10.29 1.69 -12.59
C SER A 260 -9.39 2.91 -12.39
N VAL A 261 -8.83 3.05 -11.18
CA VAL A 261 -7.90 4.13 -10.85
C VAL A 261 -6.74 3.57 -10.04
N GLU A 262 -5.59 3.44 -10.67
CA GLU A 262 -4.38 2.96 -9.99
C GLU A 262 -3.16 3.62 -10.60
N ARG A 263 -2.05 3.71 -9.86
CA ARG A 263 -0.80 4.22 -10.46
C ARG A 263 -0.39 3.36 -11.64
N LEU A 264 0.25 3.96 -12.64
CA LEU A 264 0.98 3.21 -13.64
C LEU A 264 2.13 2.47 -12.93
N ASP A 265 1.95 1.18 -12.65
CA ASP A 265 2.89 0.33 -11.93
C ASP A 265 2.68 -1.14 -12.35
N TYR A 266 3.78 -1.88 -12.45
CA TYR A 266 3.78 -3.27 -12.91
C TYR A 266 3.06 -4.23 -11.97
N SER A 267 2.90 -3.90 -10.69
CA SER A 267 2.17 -4.77 -9.76
C SER A 267 0.66 -4.71 -9.97
N LYS A 268 0.16 -3.71 -10.73
CA LYS A 268 -1.28 -3.44 -10.88
C LYS A 268 -1.96 -4.23 -12.00
N GLY A 269 -1.21 -5.04 -12.75
CA GLY A 269 -1.78 -5.93 -13.77
C GLY A 269 -2.56 -5.19 -14.86
N LEU A 270 -2.12 -3.98 -15.21
CA LEU A 270 -2.82 -3.14 -16.20
C LEU A 270 -2.85 -3.79 -17.60
N PRO A 271 -1.74 -4.39 -18.11
CA PRO A 271 -1.78 -5.10 -19.39
C PRO A 271 -2.78 -6.26 -19.38
N GLU A 272 -2.76 -7.10 -18.33
CA GLU A 272 -3.66 -8.23 -18.14
C GLU A 272 -5.12 -7.75 -18.10
N ARG A 273 -5.38 -6.64 -17.43
CA ARG A 273 -6.70 -6.01 -17.37
C ARG A 273 -7.20 -5.54 -18.74
N PHE A 274 -6.33 -4.97 -19.57
CA PHE A 274 -6.70 -4.53 -20.92
C PHE A 274 -6.98 -5.73 -21.81
N LEU A 275 -6.19 -6.80 -21.69
CA LEU A 275 -6.42 -8.06 -22.40
C LEU A 275 -7.74 -8.73 -21.95
N ALA A 276 -8.05 -8.73 -20.66
CA ALA A 276 -9.32 -9.23 -20.15
C ALA A 276 -10.52 -8.41 -20.66
N TYR A 277 -10.39 -7.08 -20.72
CA TYR A 277 -11.42 -6.22 -21.29
C TYR A 277 -11.62 -6.47 -22.79
N GLU A 278 -10.54 -6.69 -23.53
CA GLU A 278 -10.63 -7.15 -24.91
C GLU A 278 -11.37 -8.48 -25.03
N THR A 279 -11.01 -9.47 -24.20
CA THR A 279 -11.67 -10.78 -24.19
C THR A 279 -13.18 -10.65 -23.85
N LEU A 280 -13.57 -9.72 -22.99
CA LEU A 280 -14.98 -9.38 -22.77
C LEU A 280 -15.65 -8.92 -24.07
N LEU A 281 -15.02 -7.99 -24.80
CA LEU A 281 -15.57 -7.48 -26.07
C LEU A 281 -15.64 -8.56 -27.16
N GLU A 282 -14.71 -9.51 -27.18
CA GLU A 282 -14.70 -10.63 -28.13
C GLU A 282 -15.81 -11.65 -27.83
N LYS A 283 -15.91 -12.10 -26.57
CA LYS A 283 -16.80 -13.20 -26.17
C LYS A 283 -18.23 -12.76 -25.90
N TYR A 284 -18.44 -11.49 -25.57
CA TYR A 284 -19.73 -10.97 -25.12
C TYR A 284 -20.15 -9.74 -25.97
N PRO A 285 -20.38 -9.92 -27.29
CA PRO A 285 -20.69 -8.82 -28.21
C PRO A 285 -21.98 -8.06 -27.87
N GLN A 286 -22.85 -8.60 -27.01
CA GLN A 286 -24.04 -7.89 -26.51
C GLN A 286 -23.71 -6.57 -25.80
N HIS A 287 -22.46 -6.39 -25.34
CA HIS A 287 -21.99 -5.18 -24.67
C HIS A 287 -21.52 -4.09 -25.63
N HIS A 288 -21.34 -4.39 -26.92
CA HIS A 288 -20.89 -3.38 -27.90
C HIS A 288 -21.85 -2.19 -27.94
N GLY A 289 -21.31 -0.98 -27.89
CA GLY A 289 -22.08 0.26 -27.83
C GLY A 289 -22.80 0.54 -26.50
N LYS A 290 -22.72 -0.36 -25.51
CA LYS A 290 -23.46 -0.28 -24.24
C LYS A 290 -22.57 -0.18 -23.01
N ILE A 291 -21.26 -0.37 -23.17
CA ILE A 291 -20.31 -0.26 -22.06
C ILE A 291 -19.16 0.65 -22.42
N ARG A 292 -18.53 1.24 -21.42
CA ARG A 292 -17.30 2.00 -21.55
C ARG A 292 -16.38 1.62 -20.40
N TYR A 293 -15.13 1.32 -20.70
CA TYR A 293 -14.09 1.16 -19.70
C TYR A 293 -13.21 2.41 -19.66
N THR A 294 -13.03 2.99 -18.47
CA THR A 294 -12.07 4.06 -18.24
C THR A 294 -11.01 3.64 -17.24
N GLN A 295 -9.75 3.62 -17.68
CA GLN A 295 -8.58 3.43 -16.84
C GLN A 295 -7.88 4.78 -16.64
N ILE A 296 -7.82 5.24 -15.40
CA ILE A 296 -6.94 6.34 -15.00
C ILE A 296 -5.66 5.72 -14.44
N ALA A 297 -4.52 6.01 -15.06
CA ALA A 297 -3.22 5.56 -14.59
C ALA A 297 -2.20 6.71 -14.60
N PRO A 298 -2.16 7.57 -13.57
CA PRO A 298 -1.19 8.65 -13.53
C PRO A 298 0.23 8.06 -13.60
N THR A 299 1.08 8.70 -14.39
CA THR A 299 2.47 8.29 -14.55
C THR A 299 3.17 8.32 -13.20
N SER A 300 3.90 7.24 -12.90
CA SER A 300 4.78 7.11 -11.76
C SER A 300 6.16 6.74 -12.30
N ARG A 301 7.23 7.34 -11.76
CA ARG A 301 8.63 6.96 -12.08
C ARG A 301 8.91 6.88 -13.58
N GLY A 302 8.59 7.96 -14.31
CA GLY A 302 8.66 8.00 -15.77
C GLY A 302 10.06 7.73 -16.35
N ASP A 303 11.10 7.90 -15.55
CA ASP A 303 12.50 7.66 -15.96
C ASP A 303 12.92 6.18 -15.86
N VAL A 304 12.10 5.32 -15.25
CA VAL A 304 12.42 3.90 -15.06
C VAL A 304 11.90 3.06 -16.24
N GLN A 305 12.79 2.28 -16.86
CA GLN A 305 12.50 1.51 -18.07
C GLN A 305 11.25 0.62 -17.95
N ALA A 306 11.12 -0.14 -16.86
CA ALA A 306 9.96 -1.02 -16.66
C ALA A 306 8.60 -0.28 -16.68
N TYR A 307 8.57 0.98 -16.23
CA TYR A 307 7.37 1.81 -16.27
C TYR A 307 7.12 2.39 -17.67
N GLN A 308 8.18 2.71 -18.41
CA GLN A 308 8.09 3.11 -19.82
C GLN A 308 7.56 1.96 -20.69
N ASP A 309 8.06 0.75 -20.47
CA ASP A 309 7.64 -0.45 -21.21
C ASP A 309 6.15 -0.71 -21.02
N ILE A 310 5.67 -0.67 -19.77
CA ILE A 310 4.24 -0.86 -19.47
C ILE A 310 3.40 0.25 -20.09
N ARG A 311 3.85 1.50 -20.02
CA ARG A 311 3.14 2.60 -20.67
C ARG A 311 2.98 2.33 -22.17
N HIS A 312 4.06 1.93 -22.84
CA HIS A 312 4.04 1.64 -24.26
C HIS A 312 3.10 0.46 -24.59
N GLN A 313 3.13 -0.60 -23.78
CA GLN A 313 2.21 -1.73 -23.91
C GLN A 313 0.75 -1.31 -23.77
N LEU A 314 0.42 -0.45 -22.79
CA LEU A 314 -0.94 0.05 -22.57
C LEU A 314 -1.41 0.98 -23.68
N GLU A 315 -0.56 1.90 -24.16
CA GLU A 315 -0.87 2.78 -25.29
C GLU A 315 -1.15 1.95 -26.56
N THR A 316 -0.35 0.92 -26.80
CA THR A 316 -0.53 -0.02 -27.93
C THR A 316 -1.81 -0.83 -27.79
N ALA A 317 -2.07 -1.41 -26.62
CA ALA A 317 -3.28 -2.19 -26.35
C ALA A 317 -4.55 -1.32 -26.45
N ALA A 318 -4.53 -0.10 -25.91
CA ALA A 318 -5.65 0.84 -26.03
C ALA A 318 -5.93 1.23 -27.48
N GLY A 319 -4.89 1.54 -28.27
CA GLY A 319 -5.02 1.83 -29.70
C GLY A 319 -5.59 0.64 -30.48
N ARG A 320 -5.11 -0.56 -30.19
CA ARG A 320 -5.57 -1.81 -30.83
C ARG A 320 -7.03 -2.13 -30.50
N ILE A 321 -7.42 -2.11 -29.22
CA ILE A 321 -8.80 -2.35 -28.77
C ILE A 321 -9.76 -1.33 -29.37
N ASN A 322 -9.42 -0.04 -29.31
CA ASN A 322 -10.27 1.01 -29.88
C ASN A 322 -10.35 0.93 -31.41
N GLY A 323 -9.27 0.55 -32.10
CA GLY A 323 -9.27 0.35 -33.55
C GLY A 323 -10.10 -0.86 -34.00
N GLN A 324 -10.13 -1.94 -33.21
CA GLN A 324 -10.85 -3.17 -33.53
C GLN A 324 -12.34 -3.11 -33.17
N PHE A 325 -12.69 -2.56 -32.00
CA PHE A 325 -14.06 -2.59 -31.48
C PHE A 325 -14.75 -1.23 -31.51
N GLY A 326 -14.02 -0.13 -31.70
CA GLY A 326 -14.62 1.21 -31.77
C GLY A 326 -15.63 1.36 -32.90
N GLN A 327 -16.68 2.15 -32.66
CA GLN A 327 -17.71 2.46 -33.64
C GLN A 327 -17.92 3.98 -33.71
N LEU A 328 -18.59 4.46 -34.76
CA LEU A 328 -18.97 5.88 -34.85
C LEU A 328 -19.79 6.28 -33.61
N GLY A 329 -19.26 7.19 -32.81
CA GLY A 329 -19.89 7.66 -31.57
C GLY A 329 -19.64 6.79 -30.33
N TRP A 330 -18.89 5.69 -30.42
CA TRP A 330 -18.57 4.83 -29.28
C TRP A 330 -17.10 4.41 -29.26
N THR A 331 -16.41 4.85 -28.21
CA THR A 331 -15.05 4.40 -27.87
C THR A 331 -15.13 3.45 -26.67
N PRO A 332 -14.71 2.18 -26.81
CA PRO A 332 -14.82 1.21 -25.72
C PRO A 332 -13.87 1.52 -24.56
N LEU A 333 -12.62 1.91 -24.83
CA LEU A 333 -11.57 2.08 -23.82
C LEU A 333 -11.02 3.52 -23.78
N TYR A 334 -11.15 4.17 -22.63
CA TYR A 334 -10.53 5.44 -22.32
C TYR A 334 -9.36 5.23 -21.37
N TYR A 335 -8.14 5.42 -21.88
CA TYR A 335 -6.91 5.34 -21.09
C TYR A 335 -6.36 6.74 -20.83
N LEU A 336 -6.24 7.13 -19.56
CA LEU A 336 -5.88 8.48 -19.13
C LEU A 336 -4.65 8.47 -18.22
N ASN A 337 -3.55 9.02 -18.73
CA ASN A 337 -2.30 9.24 -17.99
C ASN A 337 -2.28 10.59 -17.27
N GLN A 338 -3.33 10.89 -16.52
CA GLN A 338 -3.52 12.20 -15.89
C GLN A 338 -3.83 12.05 -14.40
N HIS A 339 -3.39 13.03 -13.61
CA HIS A 339 -3.76 13.13 -12.22
C HIS A 339 -5.15 13.76 -12.08
N PHE A 340 -5.96 13.22 -11.19
CA PHE A 340 -7.28 13.75 -10.83
C PHE A 340 -7.38 13.87 -9.33
N ASP A 341 -8.05 14.92 -8.86
CA ASP A 341 -8.31 15.13 -7.44
C ASP A 341 -9.08 13.95 -6.83
N ARG A 342 -8.66 13.49 -5.65
CA ARG A 342 -9.30 12.38 -4.94
C ARG A 342 -10.82 12.59 -4.75
N LYS A 343 -11.25 13.81 -4.44
CA LYS A 343 -12.70 14.14 -4.30
C LYS A 343 -13.47 13.93 -5.60
N LEU A 344 -12.86 14.27 -6.74
CA LEU A 344 -13.48 14.03 -8.05
C LEU A 344 -13.58 12.53 -8.33
N LEU A 345 -12.52 11.77 -8.02
CA LEU A 345 -12.51 10.32 -8.18
C LEU A 345 -13.61 9.63 -7.36
N MET A 346 -13.85 10.06 -6.11
CA MET A 346 -14.95 9.51 -5.29
C MET A 346 -16.32 9.74 -5.94
N LYS A 347 -16.55 10.92 -6.54
CA LYS A 347 -17.78 11.17 -7.31
C LYS A 347 -17.87 10.25 -8.51
N VAL A 348 -16.77 10.06 -9.25
CA VAL A 348 -16.77 9.17 -10.42
C VAL A 348 -17.06 7.72 -10.01
N PHE A 349 -16.44 7.22 -8.93
CA PHE A 349 -16.75 5.89 -8.40
C PHE A 349 -18.24 5.72 -8.09
N ARG A 350 -18.89 6.71 -7.48
CA ARG A 350 -20.33 6.65 -7.20
C ARG A 350 -21.22 6.44 -8.43
N TYR A 351 -20.73 6.84 -9.61
CA TYR A 351 -21.47 6.71 -10.88
C TYR A 351 -20.97 5.59 -11.80
N SER A 352 -19.92 4.86 -11.41
CA SER A 352 -19.49 3.68 -12.15
C SER A 352 -20.31 2.46 -11.77
N ASP A 353 -20.66 1.65 -12.76
CA ASP A 353 -21.42 0.41 -12.59
C ASP A 353 -20.53 -0.75 -12.16
N VAL A 354 -19.25 -0.71 -12.55
CA VAL A 354 -18.26 -1.74 -12.20
C VAL A 354 -16.95 -1.08 -11.80
N GLY A 355 -16.46 -1.42 -10.61
CA GLY A 355 -15.10 -1.13 -10.15
C GLY A 355 -14.22 -2.31 -10.49
N LEU A 356 -13.16 -2.08 -11.28
CA LEU A 356 -12.26 -3.15 -11.72
C LEU A 356 -10.89 -2.95 -11.09
N VAL A 357 -10.56 -3.80 -10.12
CA VAL A 357 -9.33 -3.72 -9.33
C VAL A 357 -8.64 -5.09 -9.39
N THR A 358 -7.76 -5.28 -10.36
CA THR A 358 -7.14 -6.58 -10.64
C THR A 358 -5.61 -6.55 -10.56
N PRO A 359 -4.99 -6.10 -9.44
CA PRO A 359 -3.54 -6.15 -9.30
C PRO A 359 -3.03 -7.58 -9.32
N LEU A 360 -1.80 -7.76 -9.81
CA LEU A 360 -1.09 -9.04 -9.79
C LEU A 360 -0.66 -9.42 -8.36
N ARG A 361 -0.32 -8.41 -7.55
CA ARG A 361 -0.02 -8.56 -6.13
C ARG A 361 -0.19 -7.22 -5.43
N ASP A 362 -0.94 -7.18 -4.34
CA ASP A 362 -1.11 -5.99 -3.51
C ASP A 362 -1.29 -6.36 -2.04
N GLY A 363 -0.61 -5.62 -1.15
CA GLY A 363 -0.73 -5.86 0.29
C GLY A 363 -2.16 -5.64 0.79
N MET A 364 -2.85 -4.60 0.31
CA MET A 364 -4.25 -4.35 0.64
C MET A 364 -5.09 -3.90 -0.57
N ASN A 365 -4.67 -2.84 -1.26
CA ASN A 365 -5.47 -2.11 -2.25
C ASN A 365 -6.65 -1.33 -1.63
N LEU A 366 -6.36 -0.09 -1.20
CA LEU A 366 -7.37 0.82 -0.66
C LEU A 366 -8.39 1.28 -1.70
N VAL A 367 -8.04 1.29 -3.00
CA VAL A 367 -8.94 1.72 -4.07
C VAL A 367 -10.19 0.84 -4.14
N ALA A 368 -10.05 -0.46 -3.91
CA ALA A 368 -11.18 -1.38 -3.80
C ALA A 368 -12.16 -0.96 -2.68
N LYS A 369 -11.64 -0.64 -1.49
CA LYS A 369 -12.45 -0.15 -0.37
C LYS A 369 -13.08 1.21 -0.68
N GLU A 370 -12.32 2.13 -1.29
CA GLU A 370 -12.82 3.46 -1.68
C GLU A 370 -13.96 3.36 -2.69
N TYR A 371 -13.86 2.46 -3.68
CA TYR A 371 -14.92 2.21 -4.63
C TYR A 371 -16.23 1.80 -3.94
N VAL A 372 -16.17 0.83 -3.02
CA VAL A 372 -17.33 0.33 -2.26
C VAL A 372 -17.93 1.44 -1.40
N ALA A 373 -17.10 2.17 -0.65
CA ALA A 373 -17.56 3.26 0.21
C ALA A 373 -18.14 4.45 -0.57
N ALA A 374 -17.69 4.68 -1.80
CA ALA A 374 -18.21 5.76 -2.64
C ALA A 374 -19.60 5.46 -3.25
N GLN A 375 -20.01 4.18 -3.33
CA GLN A 375 -21.25 3.76 -3.97
C GLN A 375 -22.52 4.33 -3.33
N ASP A 376 -23.60 4.29 -4.09
CA ASP A 376 -24.95 4.54 -3.59
C ASP A 376 -25.56 3.25 -3.03
N PRO A 377 -25.89 3.15 -1.73
CA PRO A 377 -26.45 1.93 -1.15
C PRO A 377 -27.74 1.46 -1.82
N ASP A 378 -28.52 2.37 -2.39
CA ASP A 378 -29.79 2.06 -3.08
C ASP A 378 -29.60 1.56 -4.52
N ASN A 379 -28.44 1.81 -5.12
CA ASN A 379 -28.10 1.39 -6.48
C ASN A 379 -26.57 1.27 -6.67
N PRO A 380 -25.91 0.34 -5.95
CA PRO A 380 -24.47 0.23 -6.00
C PRO A 380 -24.02 -0.48 -7.29
N GLY A 381 -22.82 -0.15 -7.76
CA GLY A 381 -22.11 -0.94 -8.74
C GLY A 381 -21.55 -2.25 -8.15
N VAL A 382 -20.84 -3.01 -8.99
CA VAL A 382 -20.21 -4.28 -8.62
C VAL A 382 -18.69 -4.12 -8.57
N LEU A 383 -18.05 -4.67 -7.54
CA LEU A 383 -16.59 -4.72 -7.48
C LEU A 383 -16.10 -6.05 -8.07
N VAL A 384 -15.22 -5.98 -9.08
CA VAL A 384 -14.41 -7.12 -9.56
C VAL A 384 -13.01 -6.95 -8.98
N LEU A 385 -12.56 -7.93 -8.21
CA LEU A 385 -11.37 -7.82 -7.36
C LEU A 385 -10.42 -9.01 -7.57
N SER A 386 -9.14 -8.73 -7.78
CA SER A 386 -8.11 -9.78 -7.80
C SER A 386 -8.03 -10.50 -6.46
N GLN A 387 -7.96 -11.83 -6.49
CA GLN A 387 -7.66 -12.65 -5.32
C GLN A 387 -6.27 -12.36 -4.70
N PHE A 388 -5.40 -11.63 -5.41
CA PHE A 388 -4.07 -11.22 -4.95
C PHE A 388 -4.01 -9.79 -4.41
N ALA A 389 -5.15 -9.11 -4.27
CA ALA A 389 -5.25 -7.90 -3.45
C ALA A 389 -5.60 -8.30 -2.02
N GLY A 390 -4.88 -7.80 -1.00
CA GLY A 390 -5.20 -8.14 0.39
C GLY A 390 -6.64 -7.80 0.81
N ALA A 391 -7.26 -6.79 0.18
CA ALA A 391 -8.67 -6.47 0.37
C ALA A 391 -9.60 -7.63 0.01
N ALA A 392 -9.17 -8.60 -0.81
CA ALA A 392 -9.96 -9.80 -1.12
C ALA A 392 -10.19 -10.70 0.10
N GLN A 393 -9.34 -10.61 1.14
CA GLN A 393 -9.56 -11.33 2.40
C GLN A 393 -10.74 -10.76 3.20
N GLU A 394 -11.04 -9.47 3.03
CA GLU A 394 -12.14 -8.78 3.72
C GLU A 394 -13.38 -8.62 2.84
N LEU A 395 -13.20 -8.27 1.57
CA LEU A 395 -14.26 -7.95 0.61
C LEU A 395 -14.74 -9.19 -0.16
N THR A 396 -15.04 -10.27 0.56
CA THR A 396 -15.39 -11.59 -0.03
C THR A 396 -16.68 -11.59 -0.86
N SER A 397 -17.52 -10.57 -0.69
CA SER A 397 -18.74 -10.38 -1.50
C SER A 397 -18.50 -9.70 -2.86
N ALA A 398 -17.27 -9.28 -3.17
CA ALA A 398 -16.86 -8.89 -4.51
C ALA A 398 -16.89 -10.10 -5.47
N LEU A 399 -16.79 -9.84 -6.78
CA LEU A 399 -16.47 -10.88 -7.75
C LEU A 399 -14.96 -11.09 -7.74
N ILE A 400 -14.52 -12.07 -6.94
CA ILE A 400 -13.10 -12.44 -6.80
C ILE A 400 -12.65 -13.20 -8.06
N VAL A 401 -11.52 -12.79 -8.64
CA VAL A 401 -10.98 -13.34 -9.89
C VAL A 401 -9.47 -13.59 -9.81
N ASN A 402 -8.94 -14.49 -10.62
CA ASN A 402 -7.53 -14.55 -10.95
C ASN A 402 -7.18 -13.55 -12.07
N PRO A 403 -6.38 -12.50 -11.84
CA PRO A 403 -6.02 -11.53 -12.89
C PRO A 403 -5.23 -12.15 -14.05
N TYR A 404 -4.59 -13.31 -13.86
CA TYR A 404 -3.89 -14.03 -14.93
C TYR A 404 -4.84 -14.82 -15.84
N ASP A 405 -6.06 -15.09 -15.39
CA ASP A 405 -7.10 -15.72 -16.21
C ASP A 405 -7.98 -14.64 -16.85
N ARG A 406 -7.60 -14.24 -18.07
CA ARG A 406 -8.37 -13.23 -18.83
C ARG A 406 -9.81 -13.64 -19.07
N ASP A 407 -10.09 -14.95 -19.18
CA ASP A 407 -11.41 -15.47 -19.47
C ASP A 407 -12.30 -15.40 -18.24
N GLU A 408 -11.74 -15.71 -17.06
CA GLU A 408 -12.39 -15.52 -15.77
C GLU A 408 -12.72 -14.05 -15.52
N VAL A 409 -11.77 -13.14 -15.74
CA VAL A 409 -11.99 -11.70 -15.56
C VAL A 409 -13.06 -11.19 -16.53
N ALA A 410 -13.03 -11.62 -17.80
CA ALA A 410 -14.05 -11.27 -18.78
C ALA A 410 -15.45 -11.79 -18.38
N ALA A 411 -15.56 -13.03 -17.91
CA ALA A 411 -16.82 -13.60 -17.43
C ALA A 411 -17.34 -12.88 -16.17
N ALA A 412 -16.45 -12.50 -15.26
CA ALA A 412 -16.80 -11.71 -14.08
C ALA A 412 -17.30 -10.31 -14.47
N LEU A 413 -16.70 -9.67 -15.47
CA LEU A 413 -17.17 -8.40 -16.02
C LEU A 413 -18.57 -8.55 -16.66
N ASP A 414 -18.81 -9.57 -17.47
CA ASP A 414 -20.14 -9.85 -18.04
C ASP A 414 -21.19 -10.05 -16.94
N ARG A 415 -20.87 -10.83 -15.91
CA ARG A 415 -21.71 -11.00 -14.73
C ARG A 415 -21.94 -9.69 -13.99
N ALA A 416 -20.90 -8.90 -13.75
CA ALA A 416 -20.99 -7.60 -13.08
C ALA A 416 -21.93 -6.64 -13.81
N LEU A 417 -21.80 -6.59 -15.14
CA LEU A 417 -22.63 -5.75 -16.01
C LEU A 417 -24.08 -6.21 -16.08
N SER A 418 -24.38 -7.49 -15.86
CA SER A 418 -25.74 -8.05 -15.90
C SER A 418 -26.36 -8.29 -14.53
N MET A 419 -25.64 -8.01 -13.43
CA MET A 419 -26.07 -8.33 -12.07
C MET A 419 -27.38 -7.61 -11.67
N PRO A 420 -28.41 -8.33 -11.21
CA PRO A 420 -29.64 -7.73 -10.72
C PRO A 420 -29.42 -6.80 -9.53
N LEU A 421 -30.23 -5.74 -9.43
CA LEU A 421 -30.11 -4.71 -8.38
C LEU A 421 -30.10 -5.31 -6.96
N ALA A 422 -30.97 -6.28 -6.67
CA ALA A 422 -31.05 -6.90 -5.35
C ALA A 422 -29.75 -7.60 -4.94
N GLU A 423 -29.07 -8.29 -5.87
CA GLU A 423 -27.78 -8.93 -5.59
C GLU A 423 -26.68 -7.88 -5.37
N ARG A 424 -26.68 -6.80 -6.15
CA ARG A 424 -25.71 -5.70 -5.98
C ARG A 424 -25.84 -5.05 -4.60
N ILE A 425 -27.06 -4.75 -4.16
CA ILE A 425 -27.33 -4.18 -2.83
C ILE A 425 -26.84 -5.12 -1.73
N ALA A 426 -27.18 -6.41 -1.81
CA ALA A 426 -26.76 -7.39 -0.80
C ALA A 426 -25.23 -7.50 -0.68
N ARG A 427 -24.52 -7.59 -1.82
CA ARG A 427 -23.05 -7.66 -1.85
C ARG A 427 -22.41 -6.37 -1.34
N HIS A 428 -22.93 -5.23 -1.76
CA HIS A 428 -22.43 -3.92 -1.34
C HIS A 428 -22.57 -3.71 0.18
N SER A 429 -23.74 -4.03 0.74
CA SER A 429 -23.98 -3.91 2.18
C SER A 429 -22.98 -4.76 2.98
N ALA A 430 -22.81 -6.04 2.61
CA ALA A 430 -21.88 -6.94 3.29
C ALA A 430 -20.43 -6.43 3.25
N MET A 431 -19.97 -5.91 2.10
CA MET A 431 -18.63 -5.32 2.01
C MET A 431 -18.50 -4.02 2.82
N LEU A 432 -19.52 -3.17 2.81
CA LEU A 432 -19.50 -1.89 3.51
C LEU A 432 -19.48 -2.09 5.03
N ASP A 433 -20.17 -3.10 5.55
CA ASP A 433 -20.15 -3.45 6.97
C ASP A 433 -18.73 -3.82 7.43
N VAL A 434 -18.02 -4.66 6.66
CA VAL A 434 -16.61 -5.01 6.95
C VAL A 434 -15.70 -3.78 6.89
N ILE A 435 -15.88 -2.90 5.89
CA ILE A 435 -15.08 -1.67 5.77
C ILE A 435 -15.30 -0.73 6.96
N ARG A 436 -16.51 -0.67 7.51
CA ARG A 436 -16.82 0.16 8.69
C ARG A 436 -16.25 -0.44 9.97
N GLU A 437 -16.28 -1.75 10.11
CA GLU A 437 -15.66 -2.43 11.24
C GLU A 437 -14.13 -2.26 11.22
N ASN A 438 -13.51 -2.41 10.05
CA ASN A 438 -12.07 -2.29 9.84
C ASN A 438 -11.70 -0.98 9.12
N ASP A 439 -12.15 0.15 9.68
CA ASP A 439 -11.83 1.48 9.17
C ASP A 439 -10.40 1.92 9.53
N ILE A 440 -9.97 3.07 9.00
CA ILE A 440 -8.62 3.59 9.25
C ILE A 440 -8.37 3.93 10.73
N HIS A 441 -9.42 4.22 11.50
CA HIS A 441 -9.33 4.57 12.91
C HIS A 441 -9.22 3.34 13.81
N ASN A 442 -9.93 2.26 13.50
CA ASN A 442 -9.80 0.99 14.17
C ASN A 442 -8.42 0.36 13.87
N TRP A 443 -7.96 0.44 12.61
CA TRP A 443 -6.62 -0.03 12.21
C TRP A 443 -5.50 0.59 13.07
N GLN A 444 -5.44 1.91 13.15
CA GLN A 444 -4.42 2.60 13.95
C GLN A 444 -4.57 2.32 15.45
N ALA A 445 -5.81 2.24 15.95
CA ALA A 445 -6.07 2.10 17.38
C ALA A 445 -5.61 0.73 17.86
N ARG A 446 -5.99 -0.34 17.14
CA ARG A 446 -5.57 -1.71 17.41
C ARG A 446 -4.05 -1.86 17.38
N PHE A 447 -3.39 -1.33 16.34
CA PHE A 447 -1.93 -1.44 16.25
C PHE A 447 -1.24 -0.72 17.41
N VAL A 448 -1.63 0.52 17.71
CA VAL A 448 -1.02 1.33 18.77
C VAL A 448 -1.31 0.73 20.15
N GLU A 449 -2.52 0.23 20.38
CA GLU A 449 -2.90 -0.47 21.61
C GLU A 449 -2.04 -1.72 21.82
N ASP A 450 -1.95 -2.61 20.84
CA ASP A 450 -1.13 -3.82 20.93
C ASP A 450 0.35 -3.48 21.17
N LEU A 451 0.87 -2.47 20.47
CA LEU A 451 2.25 -2.02 20.67
C LEU A 451 2.48 -1.48 22.09
N GLN A 452 1.53 -0.73 22.65
CA GLN A 452 1.62 -0.20 24.02
C GLN A 452 1.63 -1.29 25.10
N HIS A 453 0.96 -2.42 24.84
CA HIS A 453 0.94 -3.57 25.74
C HIS A 453 2.27 -4.36 25.77
N ILE A 454 3.17 -4.12 24.82
CA ILE A 454 4.49 -4.76 24.83
C ILE A 454 5.39 -4.10 25.87
N SER A 455 6.09 -4.91 26.67
CA SER A 455 7.10 -4.42 27.60
C SER A 455 8.30 -3.83 26.84
N PRO A 456 8.78 -2.61 27.17
CA PRO A 456 10.01 -2.05 26.60
C PRO A 456 11.20 -2.98 26.85
N ARG A 457 12.20 -2.92 25.96
CA ARG A 457 13.44 -3.69 26.17
C ARG A 457 14.18 -3.11 27.38
N SER A 458 14.73 -3.96 28.24
CA SER A 458 15.60 -3.53 29.35
C SER A 458 17.08 -3.56 28.93
N GLU A 459 17.94 -2.78 29.59
CA GLU A 459 19.40 -2.90 29.39
C GLU A 459 19.91 -4.32 29.64
N GLU A 460 19.34 -5.02 30.63
CA GLU A 460 19.68 -6.41 30.99
C GLU A 460 19.43 -7.40 29.85
N SER A 461 18.46 -7.12 28.96
CA SER A 461 18.17 -7.93 27.78
C SER A 461 19.37 -8.00 26.82
N ARG A 462 20.18 -6.93 26.72
CA ARG A 462 21.39 -6.90 25.87
C ARG A 462 22.48 -7.84 26.37
N LEU A 463 22.62 -7.99 27.70
CA LEU A 463 23.66 -8.83 28.30
C LEU A 463 23.41 -10.32 28.03
N ARG A 464 22.14 -10.75 28.01
CA ARG A 464 21.76 -12.14 27.70
C ARG A 464 21.99 -12.51 26.22
N GLY A 465 21.78 -11.56 25.30
CA GLY A 465 21.97 -11.78 23.86
C GLY A 465 23.41 -12.07 23.44
N LYS A 466 24.41 -11.55 24.16
CA LYS A 466 25.83 -11.82 23.87
C LYS A 466 26.27 -13.26 24.22
N ILE A 467 25.51 -13.98 25.03
CA ILE A 467 25.87 -15.33 25.50
C ILE A 467 25.27 -16.42 24.58
N ALA A 468 24.22 -16.10 23.82
CA ALA A 468 23.49 -17.05 22.98
C ALA A 468 23.59 -16.72 21.49
N THR A 469 24.80 -16.77 20.91
CA THR A 469 24.93 -16.89 19.45
C THR A 469 24.60 -18.34 19.07
N PHE A 470 23.34 -18.60 18.68
CA PHE A 470 22.99 -19.85 18.04
C PHE A 470 23.61 -19.89 16.63
N PRO A 471 24.21 -21.02 16.18
CA PRO A 471 24.81 -21.10 14.86
C PRO A 471 23.77 -20.83 13.78
N LYS A 472 24.16 -20.06 12.75
CA LYS A 472 23.44 -19.98 11.49
C LYS A 472 23.26 -21.40 10.95
N LEU A 473 22.04 -21.77 10.53
CA LEU A 473 21.86 -23.00 9.76
C LEU A 473 22.61 -22.79 8.44
N ALA A 474 23.58 -23.66 8.16
CA ALA A 474 24.48 -23.56 7.01
C ALA A 474 23.77 -23.86 5.69
#